data_AF-A0A4R3JWZ0-F1
#
_entry.id   AF-A0A4R3JWZ0-F1
#
_cell.length_a   1.000
_cell.length_b   1.000
_cell.length_c   1.000
_cell.angle_alpha   90.00
_cell.angle_beta   90.00
_cell.angle_gamma   90.00
#
_symmetry.space_group_name_H-M   'P 1'
#
loop_
_entity.id
_entity.type
_entity.pdbx_description
1 polymer ?
#
loop_
_entity_poly.entity_id
_entity_poly.type
_entity_poly.pdbx_seq_one_letter_code
_entity_poly.pdbx_strand_id
1 'polypeptide(L)'
;MTEPTAPVQPQRDLAIERAALEGTLAALADLRENLTLRRDEVRDATAREVYDEVLTLLDSLDMEYRRRHDALPAVSARHASYVFLLDDAGTVHPLPHALYVALARGEAVAPDFAGRTLRLAEWYVRLKDGEPETVANETWGLVAFDAEGRVDWRASPAFHPRRPGEASAPMTAALPTAQERTRMLDLIFPARA
;
A
#
# COMPACT_ATOMS: atom_id res chain seq x y z
N MET A 1 11.94 31.02 9.39
CA MET A 1 11.56 30.59 8.03
C MET A 1 10.77 29.32 8.18
N THR A 2 9.53 29.39 7.72
CA THR A 2 8.37 28.57 8.08
C THR A 2 8.42 27.20 7.39
N GLU A 3 8.35 26.12 8.17
CA GLU A 3 7.88 24.82 7.71
C GLU A 3 6.37 24.88 7.48
N PRO A 4 5.84 24.44 6.34
CA PRO A 4 4.47 23.99 6.24
C PRO A 4 4.43 22.46 6.35
N THR A 5 4.35 21.96 7.58
CA THR A 5 3.99 20.58 7.88
C THR A 5 2.45 20.49 7.93
N ALA A 6 1.81 20.09 6.82
CA ALA A 6 0.51 19.36 6.73
C ALA A 6 -0.05 19.39 5.29
N PRO A 7 -0.51 18.24 4.75
CA PRO A 7 -1.93 17.87 4.86
C PRO A 7 -2.17 16.36 5.00
N VAL A 8 -1.54 15.70 5.99
CA VAL A 8 -1.76 14.25 6.23
C VAL A 8 -3.12 13.97 6.88
N GLN A 9 -3.63 14.90 7.69
CA GLN A 9 -4.90 14.78 8.42
C GLN A 9 -6.15 14.71 7.51
N PRO A 10 -6.39 15.63 6.56
CA PRO A 10 -7.61 15.63 5.75
C PRO A 10 -7.73 14.41 4.85
N GLN A 11 -6.60 13.84 4.39
CA GLN A 11 -6.61 12.63 3.55
C GLN A 11 -6.97 11.39 4.37
N ARG A 12 -6.53 11.32 5.63
CA ARG A 12 -6.88 10.24 6.55
C ARG A 12 -8.35 10.31 6.95
N ASP A 13 -8.86 11.51 7.21
CA ASP A 13 -10.28 11.70 7.58
C ASP A 13 -11.21 11.32 6.41
N LEU A 14 -10.86 11.71 5.18
CA LEU A 14 -11.58 11.29 3.97
C LEU A 14 -11.51 9.77 3.73
N ALA A 15 -10.38 9.13 4.01
CA ALA A 15 -10.25 7.68 3.88
C ALA A 15 -11.11 6.93 4.92
N ILE A 16 -11.15 7.44 6.16
CA ILE A 16 -12.01 6.91 7.22
C ILE A 16 -13.49 7.09 6.85
N GLU A 17 -13.88 8.27 6.38
CA GLU A 17 -15.25 8.57 5.95
C GLU A 17 -15.67 7.68 4.77
N ARG A 18 -14.81 7.51 3.76
CA ARG A 18 -15.07 6.61 2.63
C ARG A 18 -15.28 5.18 3.08
N ALA A 19 -14.39 4.65 3.93
CA ALA A 19 -14.51 3.29 4.45
C ALA A 19 -15.78 3.10 5.29
N ALA A 20 -16.19 4.12 6.06
CA ALA A 20 -17.44 4.10 6.81
C ALA A 20 -18.68 4.08 5.90
N LEU A 21 -18.68 4.87 4.82
CA LEU A 21 -19.76 4.87 3.84
C LEU A 21 -19.83 3.54 3.08
N GLU A 22 -18.70 2.98 2.64
CA GLU A 22 -18.62 1.67 1.98
C GLU A 22 -19.16 0.55 2.89
N GLY A 23 -18.74 0.53 4.16
CA GLY A 23 -19.23 -0.44 5.14
C GLY A 23 -20.73 -0.29 5.41
N THR A 24 -21.24 0.94 5.43
CA THR A 24 -22.68 1.21 5.61
C THR A 24 -23.49 0.74 4.41
N LEU A 25 -23.01 1.02 3.19
CA LEU A 25 -23.66 0.55 1.96
C LEU A 25 -23.71 -0.98 1.87
N ALA A 26 -22.62 -1.66 2.26
CA ALA A 26 -22.60 -3.12 2.33
C ALA A 26 -23.62 -3.65 3.34
N ALA A 27 -23.68 -3.07 4.55
CA ALA A 27 -24.65 -3.47 5.57
C ALA A 27 -26.11 -3.23 5.15
N LEU A 28 -26.38 -2.13 4.44
CA LEU A 28 -27.70 -1.84 3.88
C LEU A 28 -28.09 -2.86 2.81
N ALA A 29 -27.16 -3.26 1.95
CA ALA A 29 -27.39 -4.29 0.94
C ALA A 29 -27.72 -5.64 1.57
N ASP A 30 -26.94 -6.08 2.57
CA ASP A 30 -27.17 -7.34 3.29
C ASP A 30 -28.53 -7.32 4.02
N LEU A 31 -28.86 -6.21 4.68
CA LEU A 31 -30.13 -6.07 5.39
C LEU A 31 -31.31 -6.09 4.42
N ARG A 32 -31.20 -5.41 3.29
CA ARG A 32 -32.23 -5.39 2.25
C ARG A 32 -32.47 -6.79 1.68
N GLU A 33 -31.41 -7.53 1.38
CA GLU A 33 -31.50 -8.92 0.92
C GLU A 33 -32.22 -9.79 1.96
N ASN A 34 -31.81 -9.70 3.23
CA ASN A 34 -32.42 -10.47 4.31
C ASN A 34 -33.92 -10.18 4.48
N LEU A 35 -34.31 -8.90 4.45
CA LEU A 35 -35.71 -8.50 4.60
C LEU A 35 -36.56 -8.86 3.38
N THR A 36 -35.97 -8.85 2.18
CA THR A 36 -36.66 -9.32 0.96
C THR A 36 -37.01 -10.80 1.08
N LEU A 37 -36.05 -11.63 1.51
CA LEU A 37 -36.28 -13.06 1.73
C LEU A 37 -37.39 -13.30 2.77
N ARG A 38 -37.35 -12.59 3.91
CA ARG A 38 -38.38 -12.70 4.95
C ARG A 38 -39.74 -12.22 4.47
N ARG A 39 -39.82 -11.15 3.68
CA ARG A 39 -41.08 -10.66 3.10
C ARG A 39 -41.74 -11.74 2.25
N ASP A 40 -40.96 -12.42 1.42
CA ASP A 40 -41.47 -13.42 0.49
C ASP A 40 -41.97 -14.70 1.22
N GLU A 41 -41.44 -14.98 2.42
CA GLU A 41 -41.91 -16.07 3.29
C GLU A 41 -43.21 -15.74 4.05
N VAL A 42 -43.51 -14.46 4.27
CA VAL A 42 -44.68 -14.02 5.04
C VAL A 42 -45.94 -14.21 4.21
N ARG A 43 -46.99 -14.79 4.83
CA ARG A 43 -48.31 -14.98 4.19
C ARG A 43 -49.31 -13.88 4.49
N ASP A 44 -49.13 -13.19 5.61
CA ASP A 44 -50.02 -12.13 6.08
C ASP A 44 -49.81 -10.83 5.28
N ALA A 45 -50.90 -10.24 4.80
CA ALA A 45 -50.85 -9.07 3.93
C ALA A 45 -50.37 -7.82 4.69
N THR A 46 -50.85 -7.61 5.91
CA THR A 46 -50.45 -6.47 6.75
C THR A 46 -48.97 -6.55 7.13
N ALA A 47 -48.47 -7.74 7.45
CA ALA A 47 -47.05 -7.93 7.71
C ALA A 47 -46.19 -7.67 6.46
N ARG A 48 -46.65 -8.05 5.26
CA ARG A 48 -45.94 -7.72 4.00
C ARG A 48 -45.86 -6.21 3.75
N GLU A 49 -46.94 -5.48 4.02
CA GLU A 49 -46.95 -4.02 3.88
C GLU A 49 -45.87 -3.37 4.76
N VAL A 50 -45.70 -3.84 6.00
CA VAL A 50 -44.62 -3.36 6.89
C VAL A 50 -43.23 -3.63 6.29
N TYR A 51 -43.01 -4.81 5.70
CA TYR A 51 -41.74 -5.11 5.03
C TYR A 51 -41.52 -4.20 3.81
N ASP A 52 -42.55 -3.95 3.00
CA ASP A 52 -42.45 -3.06 1.82
C ASP A 52 -42.13 -1.61 2.23
N GLU A 53 -42.73 -1.11 3.32
CA GLU A 53 -42.38 0.20 3.90
C GLU A 53 -40.92 0.25 4.35
N VAL A 54 -40.46 -0.77 5.09
CA VAL A 54 -39.07 -0.83 5.55
C VAL A 54 -38.09 -0.95 4.37
N LEU A 55 -38.41 -1.74 3.35
CA LEU A 55 -37.59 -1.86 2.14
C LEU A 55 -37.50 -0.51 1.39
N THR A 56 -38.59 0.23 1.33
CA THR A 56 -38.61 1.59 0.74
C THR A 56 -37.73 2.56 1.51
N LEU A 57 -37.74 2.48 2.85
CA LEU A 57 -36.85 3.25 3.70
C LEU A 57 -35.37 2.90 3.46
N LEU A 58 -35.06 1.60 3.34
CA LEU A 58 -33.70 1.13 3.05
C LEU A 58 -33.22 1.59 1.67
N ASP A 59 -34.06 1.54 0.65
CA ASP A 59 -33.73 2.05 -0.68
C ASP A 59 -33.45 3.57 -0.64
N SER A 60 -34.20 4.32 0.18
CA SER A 60 -33.97 5.75 0.39
C SER A 60 -32.65 6.05 1.10
N LEU A 61 -32.30 5.24 2.10
CA LEU A 61 -31.01 5.34 2.79
C LEU A 61 -29.85 4.97 1.86
N ASP A 62 -29.97 3.89 1.12
CA ASP A 62 -28.95 3.47 0.14
C ASP A 62 -28.66 4.57 -0.89
N MET A 63 -29.71 5.22 -1.43
CA MET A 63 -29.54 6.37 -2.33
C MET A 63 -28.80 7.54 -1.68
N GLU A 64 -29.13 7.89 -0.43
CA GLU A 64 -28.47 8.98 0.29
C GLU A 64 -26.99 8.66 0.59
N TYR A 65 -26.69 7.44 1.00
CA TYR A 65 -25.32 7.03 1.29
C TYR A 65 -24.48 6.91 0.02
N ARG A 66 -25.05 6.45 -1.11
CA ARG A 66 -24.38 6.50 -2.42
C ARG A 66 -24.10 7.92 -2.85
N ARG A 67 -25.08 8.84 -2.72
CA ARG A 67 -24.87 10.26 -3.02
C ARG A 67 -23.72 10.86 -2.20
N ARG A 68 -23.63 10.56 -0.91
CA ARG A 68 -22.52 11.01 -0.05
C ARG A 68 -21.20 10.42 -0.49
N HIS A 69 -21.17 9.12 -0.79
CA HIS A 69 -19.98 8.44 -1.27
C HIS A 69 -19.47 9.04 -2.60
N ASP A 70 -20.37 9.32 -3.53
CA ASP A 70 -20.05 9.89 -4.84
C ASP A 70 -19.67 11.38 -4.77
N ALA A 71 -20.15 12.08 -3.73
CA ALA A 71 -19.73 13.45 -3.43
C ALA A 71 -18.33 13.52 -2.80
N LEU A 72 -17.77 12.40 -2.31
CA LEU A 72 -16.40 12.39 -1.82
C LEU A 72 -15.42 12.57 -2.99
N PRO A 73 -14.41 13.44 -2.85
CA PRO A 73 -13.41 13.62 -3.89
C PRO A 73 -12.77 12.28 -4.27
N ALA A 74 -12.59 12.05 -5.57
CA ALA A 74 -11.94 10.86 -6.08
C ALA A 74 -10.58 10.68 -5.39
N VAL A 75 -10.25 9.43 -5.00
CA VAL A 75 -8.93 9.11 -4.45
C VAL A 75 -7.91 9.27 -5.58
N SER A 76 -7.39 10.48 -5.75
CA SER A 76 -6.43 10.82 -6.80
C SER A 76 -5.01 10.38 -6.47
N ALA A 77 -4.71 10.13 -5.19
CA ALA A 77 -3.43 9.64 -4.75
C ALA A 77 -3.31 8.13 -4.98
N ARG A 78 -3.02 7.74 -6.22
CA ARG A 78 -2.44 6.42 -6.48
C ARG A 78 -1.04 6.37 -5.86
N HIS A 79 -0.57 5.19 -5.53
CA HIS A 79 0.79 5.02 -5.03
C HIS A 79 1.51 3.96 -5.86
N ALA A 80 2.83 4.10 -5.97
CA ALA A 80 3.71 3.13 -6.58
C ALA A 80 4.85 2.78 -5.62
N SER A 81 5.26 1.52 -5.66
CA SER A 81 6.44 1.04 -4.94
C SER A 81 7.65 1.01 -5.87
N TYR A 82 8.71 1.70 -5.47
CA TYR A 82 10.01 1.68 -6.13
C TYR A 82 11.00 0.94 -5.23
N VAL A 83 11.78 0.04 -5.83
CA VAL A 83 12.76 -0.77 -5.10
C VAL A 83 14.14 -0.53 -5.68
N PHE A 84 15.13 -0.35 -4.82
CA PHE A 84 16.53 -0.20 -5.22
C PHE A 84 17.42 -1.12 -4.40
N LEU A 85 18.44 -1.65 -5.06
CA LEU A 85 19.58 -2.29 -4.40
C LEU A 85 20.77 -1.34 -4.48
N LEU A 86 21.43 -1.11 -3.35
CA LEU A 86 22.64 -0.29 -3.29
C LEU A 86 23.82 -1.18 -2.91
N ASP A 87 24.86 -1.10 -3.72
CA ASP A 87 26.12 -1.79 -3.43
C ASP A 87 27.11 -0.92 -2.64
N ASP A 88 28.21 -1.55 -2.24
CA ASP A 88 29.29 -0.91 -1.48
C ASP A 88 30.06 0.14 -2.29
N ALA A 89 29.98 0.10 -3.62
CA ALA A 89 30.53 1.14 -4.49
C ALA A 89 29.61 2.37 -4.59
N GLY A 90 28.41 2.30 -3.99
CA GLY A 90 27.39 3.34 -4.04
C GLY A 90 26.63 3.40 -5.36
N THR A 91 26.66 2.31 -6.13
CA THR A 91 25.84 2.14 -7.33
C THR A 91 24.41 1.84 -6.91
N VAL A 92 23.45 2.51 -7.56
CA VAL A 92 22.02 2.33 -7.34
C VAL A 92 21.48 1.47 -8.48
N HIS A 93 20.94 0.29 -8.14
CA HIS A 93 20.34 -0.65 -9.07
C HIS A 93 18.82 -0.63 -8.90
N PRO A 94 18.06 0.06 -9.79
CA PRO A 94 16.61 0.04 -9.73
C PRO A 94 16.10 -1.36 -10.06
N LEU A 95 15.18 -1.84 -9.23
CA LEU A 95 14.60 -3.17 -9.33
C LEU A 95 13.10 -3.04 -9.66
N PRO A 96 12.66 -3.47 -10.86
CA PRO A 96 11.23 -3.50 -11.18
C PRO A 96 10.46 -4.29 -10.12
N HIS A 97 9.32 -3.77 -9.66
CA HIS A 97 8.59 -4.36 -8.54
C HIS A 97 8.24 -5.84 -8.76
N ALA A 98 7.87 -6.23 -9.99
CA ALA A 98 7.61 -7.63 -10.33
C ALA A 98 8.84 -8.53 -10.15
N LEU A 99 10.04 -8.04 -10.48
CA LEU A 99 11.29 -8.77 -10.29
C LEU A 99 11.65 -8.88 -8.80
N TYR A 100 11.44 -7.81 -8.03
CA TYR A 100 11.58 -7.86 -6.57
C TYR A 100 10.68 -8.94 -5.95
N VAL A 101 9.40 -8.99 -6.34
CA VAL A 101 8.46 -10.00 -5.84
C VAL A 101 8.92 -11.41 -6.22
N ALA A 102 9.37 -11.63 -7.46
CA ALA A 102 9.87 -12.93 -7.89
C ALA A 102 11.13 -13.34 -7.12
N LEU A 103 12.06 -12.42 -6.85
CA LEU A 103 13.24 -12.67 -6.01
C LEU A 103 12.84 -13.00 -4.57
N ALA A 104 11.89 -12.25 -4.00
CA ALA A 104 11.41 -12.47 -2.64
C ALA A 104 10.73 -13.83 -2.45
N ARG A 105 10.09 -14.34 -3.50
CA ARG A 105 9.46 -15.67 -3.53
C ARG A 105 10.40 -16.81 -3.90
N GLY A 106 11.66 -16.53 -4.25
CA GLY A 106 12.61 -17.52 -4.73
C GLY A 106 12.31 -18.02 -6.16
N GLU A 107 11.46 -17.31 -6.90
CA GLU A 107 11.05 -17.61 -8.27
C GLU A 107 12.03 -17.03 -9.31
N ALA A 108 12.87 -16.08 -8.92
CA ALA A 108 13.92 -15.48 -9.75
C ALA A 108 15.31 -15.57 -9.09
N VAL A 109 16.35 -15.38 -9.90
CA VAL A 109 17.74 -15.27 -9.48
C VAL A 109 18.35 -13.98 -10.05
N ALA A 110 19.31 -13.40 -9.33
CA ALA A 110 20.08 -12.24 -9.73
C ALA A 110 21.59 -12.57 -9.67
N PRO A 111 22.15 -13.23 -10.70
CA PRO A 111 23.53 -13.71 -10.69
C PRO A 111 24.58 -12.60 -10.49
N ASP A 112 24.28 -11.38 -10.92
CA ASP A 112 25.15 -10.20 -10.76
C ASP A 112 25.38 -9.81 -9.28
N PHE A 113 24.52 -10.33 -8.39
CA PHE A 113 24.59 -10.09 -6.95
C PHE A 113 25.00 -11.34 -6.16
N ALA A 114 25.33 -12.44 -6.82
CA ALA A 114 25.69 -13.70 -6.17
C ALA A 114 26.80 -13.52 -5.11
N GLY A 115 26.56 -14.08 -3.91
CA GLY A 115 27.47 -14.04 -2.77
C GLY A 115 27.60 -12.67 -2.10
N ARG A 116 26.76 -11.68 -2.44
CA ARG A 116 26.85 -10.32 -1.89
C ARG A 116 25.71 -10.04 -0.93
N THR A 117 25.98 -9.17 0.05
CA THR A 117 24.94 -8.52 0.84
C THR A 117 24.81 -7.09 0.35
N LEU A 118 23.61 -6.70 -0.06
CA LEU A 118 23.32 -5.37 -0.56
C LEU A 118 22.38 -4.63 0.40
N ARG A 119 22.38 -3.30 0.32
CA ARG A 119 21.39 -2.48 1.00
C ARG A 119 20.13 -2.43 0.15
N LEU A 120 18.99 -2.69 0.76
CA LEU A 120 17.67 -2.65 0.13
C LEU A 120 16.97 -1.35 0.52
N ALA A 121 16.41 -0.67 -0.47
CA ALA A 121 15.60 0.52 -0.31
C ALA A 121 14.24 0.32 -0.97
N GLU A 122 13.17 0.48 -0.20
CA GLU A 122 11.78 0.42 -0.68
C GLU A 122 11.10 1.77 -0.44
N TRP A 123 10.69 2.42 -1.53
CA TRP A 123 10.06 3.73 -1.50
C TRP A 123 8.61 3.62 -1.94
N TYR A 124 7.71 4.10 -1.08
CA TYR A 124 6.31 4.27 -1.41
C TYR A 124 6.09 5.70 -1.88
N VAL A 125 5.73 5.85 -3.16
CA VAL A 125 5.66 7.14 -3.83
C VAL A 125 4.21 7.47 -4.15
N ARG A 126 3.77 8.67 -3.76
CA ARG A 126 2.48 9.21 -4.15
C ARG A 126 2.53 9.62 -5.61
N LEU A 127 1.51 9.21 -6.36
CA LEU A 127 1.30 9.58 -7.75
C LEU A 127 0.22 10.66 -7.84
N LYS A 128 0.41 11.60 -8.74
CA LYS A 128 -0.58 12.59 -9.15
C LYS A 128 -0.72 12.53 -10.66
N ASP A 129 -1.94 12.31 -11.15
CA ASP A 129 -2.23 12.13 -12.58
C ASP A 129 -1.40 11.01 -13.24
N GLY A 130 -1.03 9.98 -12.45
CA GLY A 130 -0.22 8.84 -12.91
C GLY A 130 1.30 9.06 -12.79
N GLU A 131 1.74 10.28 -12.50
CA GLU A 131 3.16 10.64 -12.39
C GLU A 131 3.64 10.68 -10.93
N PRO A 132 4.89 10.28 -10.64
CA PRO A 132 5.50 10.46 -9.33
C PRO A 132 5.46 11.92 -8.86
N GLU A 133 4.92 12.16 -7.66
CA GLU A 133 4.88 13.50 -7.06
C GLU A 133 5.78 13.64 -5.84
N THR A 134 5.71 12.71 -4.89
CA THR A 134 6.52 12.77 -3.67
C THR A 134 6.70 11.39 -3.04
N VAL A 135 7.83 11.19 -2.36
CA VAL A 135 8.08 10.00 -1.54
C VAL A 135 7.26 10.12 -0.25
N ALA A 136 6.35 9.19 -0.03
CA ALA A 136 5.47 9.17 1.14
C ALA A 136 6.05 8.35 2.30
N ASN A 137 6.82 7.29 2.00
CA ASN A 137 7.49 6.47 2.99
C ASN A 137 8.75 5.82 2.42
N GLU A 138 9.75 5.61 3.28
CA GLU A 138 11.05 5.00 2.95
C GLU A 138 11.31 3.85 3.94
N THR A 139 11.58 2.65 3.42
CA THR A 139 11.96 1.48 4.23
C THR A 139 13.32 1.00 3.77
N TRP A 140 14.17 0.65 4.73
CA TRP A 140 15.54 0.23 4.49
C TRP A 140 15.80 -1.14 5.10
N GLY A 141 16.66 -1.92 4.46
CA GLY A 141 17.06 -3.24 4.92
C GLY A 141 18.41 -3.67 4.36
N LEU A 142 18.89 -4.83 4.81
CA LEU A 142 19.99 -5.55 4.18
C LEU A 142 19.42 -6.82 3.57
N VAL A 143 19.91 -7.17 2.39
CA VAL A 143 19.50 -8.38 1.67
C VAL A 143 20.75 -9.16 1.24
N ALA A 144 20.83 -10.41 1.69
CA ALA A 144 21.90 -11.33 1.31
C ALA A 144 21.48 -12.16 0.09
N PHE A 145 22.42 -12.35 -0.83
CA PHE A 145 22.29 -13.23 -1.99
C PHE A 145 23.22 -14.44 -1.83
N ASP A 146 22.70 -15.64 -2.11
CA ASP A 146 23.48 -16.87 -2.10
C ASP A 146 24.46 -16.96 -3.29
N ALA A 147 25.22 -18.05 -3.37
CA ALA A 147 26.23 -18.26 -4.42
C ALA A 147 25.64 -18.32 -5.84
N GLU A 148 24.33 -18.56 -5.96
CA GLU A 148 23.59 -18.63 -7.21
C GLU A 148 22.81 -17.33 -7.51
N GLY A 149 22.87 -16.35 -6.61
CA GLY A 149 22.16 -15.08 -6.73
C GLY A 149 20.69 -15.13 -6.32
N ARG A 150 20.26 -16.11 -5.52
CA ARG A 150 18.93 -16.12 -4.90
C ARG A 150 18.96 -15.31 -3.62
N VAL A 151 17.83 -14.70 -3.28
CA VAL A 151 17.72 -13.99 -2.00
C VAL A 151 17.66 -15.00 -0.85
N ASP A 152 18.56 -14.83 0.11
CA ASP A 152 18.55 -15.54 1.38
C ASP A 152 18.10 -14.61 2.50
N TRP A 153 16.80 -14.61 2.78
CA TRP A 153 16.19 -13.85 3.86
C TRP A 153 16.64 -14.31 5.26
N ARG A 154 17.15 -15.54 5.41
CA ARG A 154 17.66 -16.05 6.69
C ARG A 154 19.08 -15.56 6.95
N ALA A 155 19.89 -15.45 5.90
CA ALA A 155 21.24 -14.89 5.98
C ALA A 155 21.27 -13.35 6.00
N SER A 156 20.20 -12.71 5.53
CA SER A 156 20.01 -11.26 5.57
C SER A 156 20.10 -10.71 7.00
N PRO A 157 21.03 -9.78 7.30
CA PRO A 157 21.14 -9.23 8.64
C PRO A 157 19.91 -8.40 9.03
N ALA A 158 19.41 -8.61 10.25
CA ALA A 158 18.28 -7.88 10.80
C ALA A 158 18.74 -6.81 11.80
N PHE A 159 18.04 -5.68 11.88
CA PHE A 159 18.27 -4.66 12.91
C PHE A 159 17.75 -5.10 14.28
N HIS A 160 16.73 -5.95 14.28
CA HIS A 160 16.11 -6.54 15.46
C HIS A 160 16.02 -8.06 15.23
N PRO A 161 17.11 -8.81 15.47
CA PRO A 161 17.10 -10.26 15.34
C PRO A 161 16.00 -10.84 16.24
N ARG A 162 15.09 -11.61 15.65
CA ARG A 162 13.95 -12.23 16.34
C ARG A 162 14.24 -13.66 16.74
N ARG A 163 15.35 -14.24 16.25
CA ARG A 163 15.77 -15.60 16.56
C ARG A 163 17.25 -15.66 16.99
N PRO A 164 17.61 -16.59 17.89
CA PRO A 164 19.02 -16.87 18.19
C PRO A 164 19.76 -17.30 16.92
N GLY A 165 20.90 -16.66 16.63
CA GLY A 165 21.74 -16.97 15.47
C GLY A 165 21.48 -16.13 14.22
N GLU A 166 20.50 -15.22 14.23
CA GLU A 166 20.34 -14.23 13.14
C GLU A 166 21.49 -13.22 13.17
N ALA A 167 22.04 -12.90 11.99
CA ALA A 167 23.05 -11.87 11.87
C ALA A 167 22.44 -10.51 12.25
N SER A 168 23.12 -9.78 13.14
CA SER A 168 22.70 -8.44 13.58
C SER A 168 23.53 -7.38 12.88
N ALA A 169 22.88 -6.34 12.38
CA ALA A 169 23.55 -5.16 11.84
C ALA A 169 23.01 -3.89 12.50
N PRO A 170 23.81 -2.82 12.65
CA PRO A 170 23.29 -1.54 13.10
C PRO A 170 22.32 -0.98 12.05
N MET A 171 21.28 -0.26 12.49
CA MET A 171 20.28 0.34 11.59
C MET A 171 20.92 1.26 10.54
N THR A 172 22.02 1.92 10.88
CA THR A 172 22.78 2.78 9.99
C THR A 172 23.44 2.05 8.82
N ALA A 173 23.64 0.73 8.90
CA ALA A 173 24.30 -0.05 7.85
C ALA A 173 23.46 -0.15 6.56
N ALA A 174 22.14 0.01 6.64
CA ALA A 174 21.26 -0.02 5.48
C ALA A 174 20.91 1.36 4.93
N LEU A 175 21.23 2.43 5.66
CA LEU A 175 20.86 3.77 5.23
C LEU A 175 21.65 4.15 3.96
N PRO A 176 20.98 4.76 2.97
CA PRO A 176 21.69 5.35 1.85
C PRO A 176 22.46 6.59 2.32
N THR A 177 23.56 6.88 1.63
CA THR A 177 24.21 8.19 1.71
C THR A 177 23.34 9.25 1.05
N ALA A 178 23.62 10.52 1.35
CA ALA A 178 22.89 11.64 0.73
C ALA A 178 23.00 11.61 -0.81
N GLN A 179 24.17 11.25 -1.34
CA GLN A 179 24.41 11.18 -2.78
C GLN A 179 23.63 10.03 -3.44
N GLU A 180 23.58 8.86 -2.81
CA GLU A 180 22.77 7.74 -3.28
C GLU A 180 21.28 8.08 -3.26
N ARG A 181 20.82 8.77 -2.20
CA ARG A 181 19.44 9.24 -2.12
C ARG A 181 19.10 10.21 -3.24
N THR A 182 20.00 11.13 -3.59
CA THR A 182 19.83 12.00 -4.76
C THR A 182 19.70 11.19 -6.05
N ARG A 183 20.58 10.20 -6.29
CA ARG A 183 20.48 9.35 -7.50
C ARG A 183 19.17 8.57 -7.57
N MET A 184 18.68 8.05 -6.45
CA MET A 184 17.37 7.38 -6.40
C MET A 184 16.22 8.34 -6.72
N LEU A 185 16.27 9.59 -6.20
CA LEU A 185 15.29 10.61 -6.54
C LEU A 185 15.32 10.96 -8.03
N ASP A 186 16.50 11.11 -8.62
CA ASP A 186 16.65 11.44 -10.05
C ASP A 186 16.08 10.35 -10.97
N LEU A 187 16.08 9.08 -10.52
CA LEU A 187 15.47 7.95 -11.25
C LEU A 187 13.94 7.96 -11.22
N ILE A 188 13.33 8.52 -10.17
CA ILE A 188 11.86 8.53 -9.98
C ILE A 188 11.25 9.84 -10.46
N PHE A 189 11.94 10.95 -10.21
CA PHE A 189 11.51 12.31 -10.53
C PHE A 189 12.45 12.88 -11.59
N PRO A 190 12.44 12.36 -12.82
CA PRO A 190 13.24 12.93 -13.89
C PRO A 190 12.85 14.40 -14.00
N ALA A 191 13.84 15.30 -13.94
CA ALA A 191 13.62 16.72 -13.97
C ALA A 191 12.68 17.07 -15.14
N ARG A 192 11.51 17.61 -14.82
CA ARG A 192 10.57 18.13 -15.80
C ARG A 192 11.33 19.10 -16.71
N ALA A 193 11.53 18.71 -17.97
CA ALA A 193 11.91 19.62 -19.04
C ALA A 193 10.72 20.52 -19.40
#